data_AF-A0A2N0QN06-F1
#
_entry.id   AF-A0A2N0QN06-F1
#
_cell.length_a   1.000
_cell.length_b   1.000
_cell.length_c   1.000
_cell.angle_alpha   90.00
_cell.angle_beta   90.00
_cell.angle_gamma   90.00
#
_symmetry.space_group_name_H-M   'P 1'
#
loop_
_entity.id
_entity.type
_entity.pdbx_description
1 polymer ?
#
loop_
_entity_poly.entity_id
_entity_poly.type
_entity_poly.pdbx_seq_one_letter_code
_entity_poly.pdbx_strand_id
1 'polypeptide(L)'
;MENKDLFEEEGDSNKEDDNDLVMLGLTSLLRIRYLEQRSYHVAKSKDWYNYILPKYEDCRFKKIIRMNSINFQKIVSLLITHPIFQNNSNHLQVSVELQLAIFLRRIGSKEDIFGLYYEIGWPGLIHDTKVYKN
;
A
#
# COMPACT_ATOMS: atom_id res chain seq x y z
N MET A 1 59.21 48.26 2.37
CA MET A 1 57.84 48.56 2.81
C MET A 1 57.01 47.37 2.38
N GLU A 2 56.82 46.43 3.32
CA GLU A 2 56.05 45.20 3.11
C GLU A 2 54.58 45.54 2.90
N ASN A 3 53.96 45.04 1.83
CA ASN A 3 52.51 44.90 1.76
C ASN A 3 52.21 43.41 1.88
N LYS A 4 51.76 43.04 3.08
CA LYS A 4 51.13 41.77 3.39
C LYS A 4 49.64 41.85 3.04
N ASP A 5 49.11 40.68 2.72
CA ASP A 5 47.71 40.25 2.85
C ASP A 5 46.69 40.80 1.85
N LEU A 6 46.14 39.87 1.05
CA LEU A 6 44.72 39.48 1.09
C LEU A 6 44.48 38.41 0.01
N PHE A 7 44.91 37.18 0.29
CA PHE A 7 44.31 36.00 -0.33
C PHE A 7 43.05 35.69 0.49
N GLU A 8 41.88 36.09 0.00
CA GLU A 8 40.63 35.46 0.43
C GLU A 8 40.52 34.12 -0.32
N GLU A 9 41.06 33.06 0.29
CA GLU A 9 40.56 31.72 0.00
C GLU A 9 39.16 31.62 0.62
N GLU A 10 38.12 31.90 -0.18
CA GLU A 10 36.77 31.47 0.13
C GLU A 10 36.77 29.94 0.18
N GLY A 11 36.90 29.41 1.39
CA GLY A 11 36.70 28.00 1.67
C GLY A 11 35.29 27.59 1.24
N ASP A 12 35.22 26.66 0.28
CA ASP A 12 34.04 25.93 -0.15
C ASP A 12 33.55 25.01 0.99
N SER A 13 33.01 25.64 2.03
CA SER A 13 32.57 25.05 3.29
C SER A 13 31.04 25.11 3.35
N ASN A 14 30.35 24.28 2.56
CA ASN A 14 28.92 23.98 2.85
C ASN A 14 28.31 22.75 2.16
N LYS A 15 29.07 21.96 1.39
CA LYS A 15 28.49 20.85 0.59
C LYS A 15 28.15 19.60 1.41
N GLU A 16 28.80 19.39 2.55
CA GLU A 16 28.54 18.23 3.42
C GLU A 16 27.29 18.44 4.28
N ASP A 17 27.12 19.63 4.86
CA ASP A 17 25.95 19.98 5.69
C ASP A 17 24.64 19.96 4.88
N ASP A 18 24.67 20.42 3.63
CA ASP A 18 23.53 20.36 2.72
C ASP A 18 23.15 18.91 2.38
N ASN A 19 24.14 18.03 2.23
CA ASN A 19 23.92 16.62 1.93
C ASN A 19 23.32 15.89 3.14
N ASP A 20 23.78 16.21 4.36
CA ASP A 20 23.24 15.65 5.60
C ASP A 20 21.79 16.09 5.85
N LEU A 21 21.45 17.36 5.55
CA LEU A 21 20.08 17.85 5.66
C LEU A 21 19.14 17.16 4.66
N VAL A 22 19.61 16.93 3.43
CA VAL A 22 18.87 16.17 2.41
C VAL A 22 18.70 14.71 2.85
N MET A 23 19.76 14.08 3.37
CA MET A 23 19.70 12.71 3.89
C MET A 23 18.75 12.60 5.08
N LEU A 24 18.74 13.57 6.00
CA LEU A 24 17.83 13.64 7.13
C LEU A 24 16.37 13.80 6.68
N GLY A 25 16.12 14.65 5.68
CA GLY A 25 14.81 14.85 5.08
C GLY A 25 14.28 13.60 4.40
N LEU A 26 15.12 12.94 3.59
CA LEU A 26 14.80 11.65 2.95
C LEU A 26 14.56 10.56 3.99
N THR A 27 15.42 10.45 5.00
CA THR A 27 15.27 9.46 6.08
C THR A 27 13.99 9.68 6.86
N SER A 28 13.64 10.93 7.19
CA SER A 28 12.40 11.27 7.89
C SER A 28 11.16 10.95 7.06
N LEU A 29 11.20 11.22 5.76
CA LEU A 29 10.11 10.91 4.84
C LEU A 29 9.95 9.41 4.58
N LEU A 30 11.06 8.68 4.47
CA LEU A 30 11.08 7.22 4.31
C LEU A 30 10.71 6.51 5.62
N ARG A 31 11.02 7.08 6.78
CA ARG A 31 10.66 6.54 8.09
C ARG A 31 9.16 6.33 8.23
N ILE A 32 8.36 7.29 7.78
CA ILE A 32 6.89 7.23 7.83
C ILE A 32 6.31 6.14 6.90
N ARG A 33 6.99 5.80 5.81
CA ARG A 33 6.45 4.92 4.76
C ARG A 33 7.06 3.52 4.72
N TYR A 34 8.35 3.41 5.04
CA TYR A 34 9.17 2.23 4.73
C TYR A 34 10.15 1.81 5.83
N LEU A 35 10.71 2.73 6.64
CA LEU A 35 11.75 2.37 7.61
C LEU A 35 11.21 2.02 9.01
N GLU A 36 10.07 2.56 9.44
CA GLU A 36 9.44 2.08 10.67
C GLU A 36 8.70 0.76 10.41
N GLN A 37 9.07 -0.27 11.19
CA GLN A 37 8.30 -1.49 11.26
C GLN A 37 6.90 -1.15 11.77
N ARG A 38 5.85 -1.47 11.00
CA ARG A 38 4.47 -1.25 11.42
C ARG A 38 4.25 -1.95 12.77
N SER A 39 3.82 -1.19 13.78
CA SER A 39 3.61 -1.69 15.15
C SER A 39 2.44 -2.67 15.29
N TYR A 40 1.67 -2.89 14.23
CA TYR A 40 0.57 -3.83 14.17
C TYR A 40 0.51 -4.57 12.83
N HIS A 41 0.06 -5.82 12.86
CA HIS A 41 -0.14 -6.64 11.67
C HIS A 41 -1.36 -6.14 10.88
N VAL A 42 -1.11 -5.51 9.73
CA VAL A 42 -2.17 -5.11 8.80
C VAL A 42 -2.53 -6.29 7.92
N ALA A 43 -3.75 -6.80 8.08
CA ALA A 43 -4.24 -7.93 7.27
C ALA A 43 -4.18 -7.58 5.78
N LYS A 44 -3.62 -8.48 4.96
CA LYS A 44 -3.63 -8.30 3.51
C LYS A 44 -5.04 -8.52 2.96
N SER A 45 -5.31 -8.05 1.75
CA SER A 45 -6.65 -8.14 1.15
C SER A 45 -7.23 -9.57 1.13
N LYS A 46 -6.38 -10.58 0.85
CA LYS A 46 -6.75 -12.00 0.94
C LYS A 46 -7.14 -12.42 2.37
N ASP A 47 -6.34 -12.02 3.35
CA ASP A 47 -6.59 -12.36 4.76
C ASP A 47 -7.85 -11.67 5.28
N TRP A 48 -8.06 -10.42 4.88
CA TRP A 48 -9.28 -9.69 5.19
C TRP A 48 -10.50 -10.40 4.63
N TYR A 49 -10.49 -10.78 3.35
CA TYR A 49 -11.62 -11.45 2.72
C TYR A 49 -11.89 -12.85 3.29
N ASN A 50 -10.84 -13.63 3.57
CA ASN A 50 -11.00 -15.01 4.03
C ASN A 50 -11.31 -15.12 5.54
N TYR A 51 -10.74 -14.24 6.37
CA TYR A 51 -10.77 -14.42 7.83
C TYR A 51 -11.49 -13.31 8.58
N ILE A 52 -11.67 -12.12 8.00
CA ILE A 52 -12.26 -10.96 8.67
C ILE A 52 -13.67 -10.70 8.16
N LEU A 53 -13.85 -10.56 6.84
CA LEU A 53 -15.13 -10.27 6.21
C LEU A 53 -16.23 -11.28 6.59
N PRO A 54 -15.99 -12.61 6.65
CA PRO A 54 -17.02 -13.58 7.02
C PRO A 54 -17.43 -13.52 8.49
N LYS A 55 -16.61 -12.89 9.35
CA LYS A 55 -16.91 -12.72 10.78
C LYS A 55 -17.76 -11.48 11.06
N TYR A 56 -18.04 -10.65 10.06
CA TYR A 56 -18.89 -9.48 10.24
C TYR A 56 -20.36 -9.88 10.33
N GLU A 57 -21.07 -9.23 11.25
CA GLU A 57 -22.53 -9.23 11.26
C GLU A 57 -23.08 -8.65 9.94
N ASP A 58 -24.27 -9.11 9.52
CA ASP A 58 -24.92 -8.70 8.29
C ASP A 58 -25.02 -7.18 8.12
N CYS A 59 -25.26 -6.45 9.23
CA CYS A 59 -25.34 -4.99 9.20
C CYS A 59 -24.00 -4.34 8.82
N ARG A 60 -22.88 -4.91 9.30
CA ARG A 60 -21.52 -4.42 9.05
C ARG A 60 -21.03 -4.87 7.67
N PHE A 61 -21.32 -6.11 7.27
CA PHE A 61 -21.11 -6.58 5.91
C PHE A 61 -21.79 -5.66 4.90
N LYS A 62 -23.09 -5.37 5.11
CA LYS A 62 -23.87 -4.50 4.21
C LYS A 62 -23.33 -3.08 4.14
N LYS A 63 -22.78 -2.54 5.22
CA LYS A 63 -22.14 -1.21 5.20
C LYS A 63 -20.84 -1.21 4.37
N ILE A 64 -20.00 -2.23 4.56
CA ILE A 64 -18.67 -2.31 3.92
C ILE A 64 -18.78 -2.69 2.43
N ILE A 65 -19.61 -3.68 2.12
CA ILE A 65 -19.80 -4.22 0.75
C ILE A 65 -20.94 -3.49 0.01
N ARG A 66 -21.72 -2.66 0.70
CA ARG A 66 -22.88 -1.89 0.19
C ARG A 66 -24.06 -2.72 -0.30
N MET A 67 -24.05 -4.02 -0.04
CA MET A 67 -25.15 -4.95 -0.34
C MET A 67 -25.14 -6.11 0.65
N ASN A 68 -26.24 -6.87 0.71
CA ASN A 68 -26.28 -8.09 1.52
C ASN A 68 -25.43 -9.21 0.87
N SER A 69 -25.07 -10.21 1.67
CA SER A 69 -24.24 -11.35 1.22
C SER A 69 -24.87 -12.11 0.05
N ILE A 70 -26.20 -12.27 0.05
CA ILE A 70 -26.93 -12.98 -1.01
C ILE A 70 -26.76 -12.28 -2.37
N ASN A 71 -26.95 -10.97 -2.42
CA ASN A 71 -26.80 -10.21 -3.67
C ASN A 71 -25.34 -10.17 -4.12
N PHE A 72 -24.40 -10.09 -3.17
CA PHE A 72 -22.97 -10.20 -3.48
C PHE A 72 -22.65 -11.52 -4.19
N GLN A 73 -23.11 -12.66 -3.66
CA GLN A 73 -22.91 -13.97 -4.28
C GLN A 73 -23.61 -14.10 -5.64
N LYS A 74 -24.80 -13.51 -5.81
CA LYS A 74 -25.46 -13.46 -7.12
C LYS A 74 -24.61 -12.73 -8.16
N ILE A 75 -24.05 -11.58 -7.83
CA ILE A 75 -23.17 -10.84 -8.75
C ILE A 75 -21.91 -11.64 -9.06
N VAL A 76 -21.27 -12.24 -8.06
CA VAL A 76 -20.12 -13.15 -8.28
C VAL A 76 -20.48 -14.24 -9.29
N SER A 77 -21.62 -14.91 -9.14
CA SER A 77 -22.03 -15.99 -10.03
C SER A 77 -22.25 -15.55 -11.48
N LEU A 78 -22.65 -14.28 -11.69
CA LEU A 78 -22.78 -13.69 -13.02
C LEU A 78 -21.43 -13.30 -13.63
N LEU A 79 -20.48 -12.85 -12.80
CA LEU A 79 -19.16 -12.40 -13.26
C LEU A 79 -18.20 -13.57 -13.51
N ILE A 80 -18.26 -14.64 -12.71
CA ILE A 80 -17.32 -15.76 -12.80
C ILE A 80 -17.39 -16.50 -14.14
N THR A 81 -18.55 -16.47 -14.80
CA THR A 81 -18.76 -17.08 -16.11
C THR A 81 -18.29 -16.20 -17.26
N HIS A 82 -18.01 -14.92 -17.00
CA HIS A 82 -17.67 -13.96 -18.05
C HIS A 82 -16.19 -14.09 -18.47
N PRO A 83 -15.89 -14.17 -19.78
CA PRO A 83 -14.54 -14.44 -20.28
C PRO A 83 -13.49 -13.40 -19.88
N ILE A 84 -13.89 -12.15 -19.61
CA ILE A 84 -12.97 -11.10 -19.14
C ILE A 84 -12.28 -11.41 -17.80
N PHE A 85 -12.88 -12.28 -16.98
CA PHE A 85 -12.32 -12.74 -15.72
C PHE A 85 -11.62 -14.10 -15.84
N GLN A 86 -11.55 -14.66 -17.05
CA GLN A 86 -10.82 -15.88 -17.37
C GLN A 86 -9.48 -15.49 -17.99
N ASN A 87 -8.45 -15.48 -17.16
CA ASN A 87 -7.09 -15.23 -17.62
C ASN A 87 -6.44 -16.53 -18.11
N ASN A 88 -6.09 -16.59 -19.41
CA ASN A 88 -5.40 -17.73 -20.03
C ASN A 88 -3.86 -17.62 -19.95
N SER A 89 -3.31 -16.69 -19.16
CA SER A 89 -1.86 -16.53 -19.01
C SER A 89 -1.30 -17.33 -17.83
N ASN A 90 0.05 -17.45 -17.79
CA ASN A 90 0.77 -18.14 -16.72
C ASN A 90 0.73 -17.43 -15.36
N HIS A 91 0.12 -16.24 -15.27
CA HIS A 91 -0.04 -15.50 -14.03
C HIS A 91 -1.45 -15.70 -13.49
N LEU A 92 -1.57 -16.31 -12.31
CA LEU A 92 -2.86 -16.53 -11.67
C LEU A 92 -3.53 -15.19 -11.34
N GLN A 93 -4.68 -14.95 -11.95
CA GLN A 93 -5.55 -13.85 -11.59
C GLN A 93 -6.18 -14.14 -10.21
N VAL A 94 -6.35 -13.10 -9.39
CA VAL A 94 -7.07 -13.20 -8.11
C VAL A 94 -8.52 -13.62 -8.36
N SER A 95 -9.16 -14.34 -7.43
CA SER A 95 -10.56 -14.77 -7.61
C SER A 95 -11.52 -13.58 -7.81
N VAL A 96 -12.58 -13.80 -8.58
CA VAL A 96 -13.56 -12.76 -8.94
C VAL A 96 -14.25 -12.18 -7.71
N GLU A 97 -14.53 -13.02 -6.72
CA GLU A 97 -15.10 -12.64 -5.43
C GLU A 97 -14.23 -11.61 -4.72
N LEU A 98 -12.93 -11.89 -4.65
CA LEU A 98 -11.98 -11.03 -3.95
C LEU A 98 -11.83 -9.70 -4.70
N GLN A 99 -11.72 -9.72 -6.03
CA GLN A 99 -11.69 -8.51 -6.83
C GLN A 99 -12.94 -7.64 -6.60
N LEU A 100 -14.13 -8.24 -6.62
CA LEU A 100 -15.40 -7.54 -6.42
C LEU A 100 -15.53 -6.99 -5.00
N ALA A 101 -15.22 -7.78 -3.98
CA ALA A 101 -15.31 -7.37 -2.57
C ALA A 101 -14.44 -6.14 -2.31
N ILE A 102 -13.24 -6.15 -2.88
CA ILE A 102 -12.30 -5.05 -2.75
C ILE A 102 -12.77 -3.82 -3.54
N PHE A 103 -13.23 -4.00 -4.77
CA PHE A 103 -13.77 -2.91 -5.59
C PHE A 103 -14.92 -2.19 -4.87
N LEU A 104 -15.89 -2.95 -4.35
CA LEU A 104 -17.05 -2.42 -3.62
C LEU A 104 -16.64 -1.67 -2.35
N ARG A 105 -15.68 -2.21 -1.59
CA ARG A 105 -15.13 -1.54 -0.41
C ARG A 105 -14.42 -0.23 -0.78
N ARG A 106 -13.77 -0.15 -1.94
CA ARG A 106 -13.02 1.03 -2.40
C ARG A 106 -13.92 2.16 -2.87
N ILE A 107 -14.86 1.89 -3.79
CA ILE A 107 -15.88 2.90 -4.18
C ILE A 107 -16.74 3.30 -2.96
N GLY A 108 -16.72 2.42 -1.96
CA GLY A 108 -17.17 2.47 -0.57
C GLY A 108 -16.78 3.67 0.26
N SER A 109 -15.51 4.05 0.20
CA SER A 109 -14.90 4.90 1.22
C SER A 109 -14.82 6.36 0.77
N LYS A 110 -15.00 7.27 1.73
CA LYS A 110 -14.64 8.69 1.58
C LYS A 110 -13.15 8.92 1.82
N GLU A 111 -12.44 7.93 2.35
CA GLU A 111 -11.00 8.01 2.54
C GLU A 111 -10.32 8.02 1.18
N ASP A 112 -9.37 8.93 1.01
CA ASP A 112 -8.51 9.00 -0.17
C ASP A 112 -7.84 7.63 -0.41
N ILE A 113 -7.45 7.36 -1.66
CA ILE A 113 -6.90 6.08 -2.12
C ILE A 113 -5.86 5.55 -1.12
N PHE A 114 -5.05 6.45 -0.54
CA PHE A 114 -4.00 6.21 0.46
C PHE A 114 -4.47 5.76 1.85
N GLY A 115 -5.65 6.17 2.35
CA GLY A 115 -6.14 5.80 3.69
C GLY A 115 -6.40 4.29 3.82
N LEU A 116 -6.91 3.68 2.76
CA LEU A 116 -7.13 2.24 2.68
C LEU A 116 -5.83 1.40 2.65
N TYR A 117 -4.67 1.98 2.29
CA TYR A 117 -3.37 1.27 2.32
C TYR A 117 -2.82 1.08 3.74
N TYR A 118 -3.26 1.93 4.67
CA TYR A 118 -2.89 1.80 6.07
C TYR A 118 -3.75 0.75 6.78
N GLU A 119 -5.05 0.66 6.48
CA GLU A 119 -5.96 -0.31 7.10
C GLU A 119 -5.91 -1.72 6.50
N ILE A 120 -5.61 -1.85 5.21
CA ILE A 120 -5.47 -3.14 4.54
C ILE A 120 -4.13 -3.16 3.81
N GLY A 121 -3.32 -4.18 4.09
CA GLY A 121 -2.12 -4.43 3.30
C GLY A 121 -2.55 -4.76 1.87
N TRP A 122 -2.41 -3.82 0.95
CA TRP A 122 -2.55 -4.16 -0.45
C TRP A 122 -1.36 -5.00 -0.89
N PRO A 123 -1.57 -6.09 -1.65
CA PRO A 123 -0.52 -6.68 -2.45
C PRO A 123 -0.27 -5.73 -3.62
N GLY A 124 0.41 -4.61 -3.35
CA GLY A 124 1.22 -4.00 -4.40
C GLY A 124 2.24 -5.04 -4.86
N LEU A 125 2.72 -4.92 -6.10
CA LEU A 125 3.83 -5.66 -6.72
C LEU A 125 5.12 -5.56 -5.89
N ILE A 126 5.11 -6.11 -4.69
CA ILE A 126 6.24 -6.34 -3.85
C ILE A 126 6.14 -7.84 -3.62
N HIS A 127 6.90 -8.56 -4.44
CA HIS A 127 7.33 -9.91 -4.14
C HIS A 127 7.51 -10.03 -2.63
N ASP A 128 7.12 -11.18 -2.05
CA ASP A 128 7.61 -11.56 -0.74
C ASP A 128 9.12 -11.32 -0.73
N THR A 129 9.57 -10.20 -0.16
CA THR A 129 10.96 -9.93 0.14
C THR A 129 11.29 -10.79 1.34
N LYS A 130 11.33 -12.11 1.09
CA LYS A 130 12.29 -12.97 1.73
C LYS A 130 13.63 -12.34 1.41
N VAL A 131 14.10 -11.50 2.32
CA VAL A 131 15.49 -11.09 2.38
C VAL A 131 16.25 -12.39 2.52
N TYR A 132 16.77 -12.92 1.41
CA TYR A 132 17.80 -13.93 1.46
C TYR A 132 18.97 -13.24 2.16
N LYS A 133 19.20 -13.63 3.42
CA LYS A 133 20.47 -13.35 4.09
C LYS A 133 21.55 -14.03 3.25
N ASN A 134 22.38 -13.23 2.59
CA ASN A 134 23.73 -13.63 2.23
C ASN A 134 24.65 -13.26 3.38
#